data_AF-A0A2V8BPM0-F1
#
_entry.id   AF-A0A2V8BPM0-F1
#
_cell.length_a   1.000
_cell.length_b   1.000
_cell.length_c   1.000
_cell.angle_alpha   90.00
_cell.angle_beta   90.00
_cell.angle_gamma   90.00
#
_symmetry.space_group_name_H-M   'P 1'
#
loop_
_entity.id
_entity.type
_entity.pdbx_description
1 polymer ?
#
loop_
_entity_poly.entity_id
_entity_poly.type
_entity_poly.pdbx_seq_one_letter_code
_entity_poly.pdbx_strand_id
1 'polypeptide(L)' 'MFMAGKKVRGGFYGQPPSLTDLDDGNLKMTTDFRRVYATMIKEWLGYDDTQAVLKGQFETLGVIS' A
#
# COMPACT_ATOMS: atom_id res chain seq x y z
N MET A 1 -2.64 -1.34 7.62
CA MET A 1 -1.17 -1.29 7.83
C MET A 1 -0.81 0.11 8.27
N PHE A 2 0.17 0.27 9.18
CA PHE A 2 0.66 1.59 9.59
C PHE A 2 2.03 1.86 8.95
N MET A 3 2.22 3.09 8.45
CA MET A 3 3.51 3.60 8.00
C MET A 3 3.84 4.84 8.82
N ALA A 4 5.06 4.92 9.36
CA ALA A 4 5.49 6.02 10.20
C ALA A 4 6.93 6.41 9.86
N GLY A 5 7.19 7.71 9.76
CA GLY A 5 8.52 8.24 9.47
C GLY A 5 8.46 9.70 9.06
N LYS A 6 9.60 10.40 9.14
CA LYS A 6 9.70 11.84 8.84
C LYS A 6 9.22 12.21 7.43
N LYS A 7 9.45 11.32 6.46
CA LYS A 7 9.07 11.51 5.05
C LYS A 7 7.70 10.93 4.69
N VAL A 8 6.97 10.35 5.67
CA VAL A 8 5.65 9.78 5.39
C VAL A 8 4.62 10.90 5.37
N ARG A 9 3.90 11.03 4.26
CA ARG A 9 2.70 11.85 4.15
C ARG A 9 1.60 11.13 4.93
N GLY A 10 1.20 11.71 6.05
CA GLY A 10 0.16 11.14 6.90
C GLY A 10 -1.23 11.19 6.25
N GLY A 11 -2.11 10.30 6.69
CA GLY A 11 -3.49 10.24 6.22
C GLY A 11 -4.01 8.81 6.12
N PHE A 12 -5.28 8.68 5.73
CA PHE A 12 -5.88 7.41 5.38
C PHE A 12 -5.73 7.17 3.88
N TYR A 13 -5.08 6.06 3.53
CA TYR A 13 -4.90 5.61 2.16
C TYR A 13 -5.72 4.34 1.94
N GLY A 14 -6.55 4.36 0.89
CA GLY A 14 -7.51 3.29 0.61
C GLY A 14 -8.96 3.73 0.83
N GLN A 15 -9.87 2.79 0.65
CA GLN A 15 -11.29 3.03 0.89
C GLN A 15 -11.68 2.63 2.32
N PRO A 16 -12.57 3.40 2.98
CA PRO A 16 -13.18 2.98 4.24
C PRO A 16 -13.85 1.61 4.09
N PRO A 17 -13.72 0.71 5.07
CA PRO A 17 -14.35 -0.59 5.00
C PRO A 17 -15.88 -0.47 5.05
N SER A 18 -16.57 -1.28 4.25
CA SER A 18 -18.04 -1.38 4.29
C SER A 18 -18.48 -2.40 5.32
N LEU A 19 -19.53 -2.08 6.09
CA LEU A 19 -20.17 -3.02 7.03
C LEU A 19 -21.26 -3.87 6.39
N THR A 20 -21.62 -3.57 5.13
CA THR A 20 -22.70 -4.25 4.41
C THR A 20 -22.21 -4.97 3.16
N ASP A 21 -21.08 -4.56 2.58
CA ASP A 21 -20.43 -5.23 1.45
C ASP A 21 -19.27 -6.09 1.96
N LEU A 22 -19.59 -7.34 2.29
CA LEU A 22 -18.70 -8.28 2.98
C LEU A 22 -18.28 -9.42 2.07
N ASP A 23 -17.12 -10.01 2.37
CA ASP A 23 -16.63 -11.26 1.77
C ASP A 23 -16.70 -12.36 2.83
N ASP A 24 -17.67 -13.26 2.68
CA ASP A 24 -18.00 -14.31 3.67
C ASP A 24 -18.14 -13.77 5.12
N GLY A 25 -18.83 -12.63 5.26
CA GLY A 25 -19.03 -11.96 6.55
C GLY A 25 -17.83 -11.13 7.04
N ASN A 26 -16.71 -11.11 6.32
CA ASN A 26 -15.53 -10.32 6.65
C ASN A 26 -15.50 -8.99 5.89
N LEU A 27 -14.84 -7.99 6.48
CA LEU A 27 -14.55 -6.74 5.80
C LEU A 27 -13.66 -7.01 4.58
N LYS A 28 -14.08 -6.53 3.42
CA LYS A 28 -13.28 -6.63 2.19
C LYS A 28 -11.99 -5.84 2.32
N MET A 29 -10.91 -6.43 1.82
CA MET A 29 -9.64 -5.74 1.71
C MET A 29 -9.73 -4.69 0.61
N THR A 30 -9.58 -3.40 0.97
CA THR A 30 -9.73 -2.29 0.01
C THR A 30 -8.42 -1.82 -0.60
N THR A 31 -7.29 -2.26 -0.06
CA THR A 31 -5.96 -1.80 -0.47
C THR A 31 -5.01 -2.97 -0.54
N ASP A 32 -4.43 -3.24 -1.70
CA ASP A 32 -3.44 -4.29 -1.88
C ASP A 32 -2.15 -3.99 -1.08
N PHE A 33 -1.77 -4.91 -0.19
CA PHE A 33 -0.60 -4.76 0.68
C PHE A 33 0.71 -4.72 -0.11
N ARG A 34 0.75 -5.31 -1.31
CA ARG A 34 1.93 -5.35 -2.18
C ARG A 34 2.26 -3.95 -2.71
N ARG A 35 1.25 -3.08 -2.84
CA ARG A 35 1.45 -1.65 -3.15
C ARG A 35 2.21 -0.93 -2.05
N VAL A 36 2.02 -1.32 -0.79
CA VAL A 36 2.79 -0.75 0.33
C VAL A 36 4.27 -1.11 0.20
N TYR A 37 4.57 -2.39 -0.06
CA TYR A 37 5.95 -2.82 -0.29
C TYR A 37 6.57 -2.16 -1.53
N ALA A 38 5.82 -2.07 -2.64
CA ALA A 38 6.29 -1.37 -3.84
C ALA A 38 6.62 0.10 -3.53
N THR A 39 5.82 0.76 -2.70
CA THR A 39 6.07 2.14 -2.25
C THR A 39 7.35 2.23 -1.40
N MET A 40 7.56 1.32 -0.46
CA MET A 40 8.78 1.32 0.37
C MET A 40 10.03 1.06 -0.46
N ILE A 41 9.97 0.07 -1.36
CA ILE A 41 11.12 -0.30 -2.19
C ILE A 41 11.48 0.85 -3.16
N LYS A 42 10.48 1.41 -3.85
CA LYS A 42 10.72 2.44 -4.86
C LYS A 42 10.96 3.82 -4.26
N GLU A 43 10.03 4.31 -3.44
CA GLU A 43 10.04 5.72 -3.01
C GLU A 43 10.87 5.95 -1.76
N TRP A 44 10.97 4.96 -0.86
CA TRP A 44 11.78 5.11 0.36
C TRP A 44 13.21 4.60 0.19
N LEU A 45 13.40 3.39 -0.36
CA LEU A 45 14.74 2.81 -0.58
C LEU A 45 15.38 3.26 -1.90
N GLY A 46 14.61 3.82 -2.83
CA GLY A 46 15.14 4.31 -4.11
C GLY A 46 15.47 3.23 -5.12
N TYR A 47 14.82 2.05 -5.04
CA TYR A 47 15.06 0.95 -5.96
C TYR A 47 13.90 0.79 -6.97
N ASP A 48 14.19 1.05 -8.25
CA ASP A 48 13.16 1.13 -9.29
C ASP A 48 12.64 -0.23 -9.77
N ASP A 49 13.45 -1.29 -9.75
CA ASP A 49 13.06 -2.63 -10.23
C ASP A 49 12.29 -3.42 -9.16
N THR A 50 11.17 -2.87 -8.72
CA THR A 50 10.30 -3.51 -7.73
C THR A 50 9.77 -4.87 -8.19
N GLN A 51 9.68 -5.10 -9.50
CA GLN A 51 9.19 -6.35 -10.09
C GLN A 51 10.15 -7.51 -9.86
N ALA A 52 11.46 -7.28 -9.93
CA ALA A 52 12.44 -8.33 -9.63
C ALA A 52 12.27 -8.90 -8.20
N VAL A 53 11.86 -8.05 -7.26
CA VAL A 53 11.63 -8.41 -5.84
C VAL A 53 10.23 -8.99 -5.62
N LEU A 54 9.19 -8.29 -6.06
CA LEU A 54 7.80 -8.63 -5.78
C LEU A 54 7.19 -9.64 -6.76
N LYS A 55 7.92 -9.97 -7.84
CA LYS A 55 7.46 -10.85 -8.95
C LYS A 55 6.13 -10.41 -9.56
N GLY A 56 5.88 -9.10 -9.56
CA GLY A 56 4.66 -8.49 -10.08
C GLY A 56 4.74 -6.97 -10.11
N GLN A 57 3.83 -6.36 -10.86
CA GLN A 57 3.71 -4.90 -10.98
C GLN A 57 2.66 -4.38 -10.03
N PHE A 58 3.07 -3.46 -9.15
CA PHE A 58 2.19 -2.83 -8.18
C PHE A 58 2.46 -1.33 -8.16
N GLU A 59 1.40 -0.55 -8.37
CA GLU A 59 1.48 0.90 -8.30
C GLU A 59 1.79 1.36 -6.88
N THR A 60 2.68 2.33 -6.75
CA THR A 60 2.97 2.94 -5.46
C THR A 60 1.76 3.73 -4.96
N LEU A 61 1.74 4.00 -3.65
CA LEU A 61 0.70 4.76 -2.98
C LEU A 61 1.02 6.27 -2.94
N GLY A 62 2.24 6.67 -3.34
CA GLY A 62 2.67 8.07 -3.34
C GLY A 62 2.71 8.70 -1.95
N VAL A 63 3.04 7.89 -0.92
CA VAL A 63 3.00 8.35 0.48
C VAL A 63 4.34 8.83 1.00
N ILE A 64 5.41 8.76 0.21
CA ILE A 64 6.73 9.24 0.60
C ILE A 64 6.99 10.61 -0.04
N SER A 65 7.39 11.61 0.77
CA SER A 65 7.76 12.97 0.36
C SER A 65 9.17 13.07 -0.23
#